data_AF-B2FRI1-F1
#
_entry.id   AF-B2FRI1-F1
#
_cell.length_a   1.000
_cell.length_b   1.000
_cell.length_c   1.000
_cell.angle_alpha   90.00
_cell.angle_beta   90.00
_cell.angle_gamma   90.00
#
_symmetry.space_group_name_H-M   'P 1'
#
loop_
_entity.id
_entity.type
_entity.pdbx_description
1 polymer ?
#
loop_
_entity_poly.entity_id
_entity_poly.type
_entity_poly.pdbx_seq_one_letter_code
_entity_poly.pdbx_strand_id
1 'polypeptide(L)' 'MAGTESVVTKYAACAEFDTSNGQCTSVVWVDAPSPIPPLTAEQGAALGGATILVWAGVMAMVLIRKGARLDR' A
#
# COMPACT_ATOMS: atom_id res chain seq x y z
N MET A 1 -2.06 12.44 -16.97
CA MET A 1 -1.80 13.48 -15.97
C MET A 1 -0.95 12.84 -14.89
N ALA A 2 0.37 12.95 -15.02
CA ALA A 2 1.32 12.34 -14.09
C ALA A 2 1.37 13.21 -12.83
N GLY A 3 0.78 12.72 -11.73
CA GLY A 3 0.93 13.33 -10.42
C GLY A 3 2.38 13.19 -9.99
N THR A 4 3.09 14.31 -9.94
CA THR A 4 4.37 14.41 -9.23
C THR A 4 4.07 14.32 -7.73
N GLU A 5 3.89 13.11 -7.23
CA GLU A 5 4.08 12.84 -5.80
C GLU A 5 5.55 13.06 -5.52
N SER A 6 5.88 14.23 -4.97
CA SER A 6 7.14 14.43 -4.27
C SER A 6 7.11 13.48 -3.08
N VAL A 7 7.58 12.24 -3.29
CA VAL A 7 7.82 11.31 -2.20
C VAL A 7 8.98 11.92 -1.41
N VAL A 8 8.64 12.66 -0.36
CA VAL A 8 9.59 13.08 0.67
C VAL A 8 10.09 11.79 1.30
N THR A 9 11.19 11.26 0.78
CA THR A 9 11.73 9.94 1.14
C THR A 9 12.36 9.94 2.53
N LYS A 10 12.74 11.12 3.03
CA LYS A 10 13.38 11.28 4.34
C LYS A 10 12.83 12.48 5.08
N TYR A 11 12.59 12.33 6.39
CA TYR A 11 12.31 13.45 7.28
C TYR A 11 13.48 13.66 8.24
N ALA A 12 13.74 14.93 8.57
CA ALA A 12 14.75 15.30 9.55
C ALA A 12 14.22 14.99 10.96
N ALA A 13 14.92 14.11 11.69
CA ALA A 13 14.65 13.82 13.09
C ALA A 13 15.85 14.20 13.94
N CYS A 14 15.59 14.56 15.20
CA CYS A 14 16.64 14.82 16.16
C CYS A 14 17.19 13.50 16.72
N ALA A 15 18.49 13.27 16.58
CA ALA A 15 19.16 12.10 17.17
C ALA A 15 19.66 12.40 18.59
N GLU A 16 20.25 13.57 18.80
CA GLU A 16 20.71 14.02 20.11
C GLU A 16 20.09 15.38 20.45
N PHE A 17 19.42 15.42 21.60
CA PHE A 17 18.74 16.59 22.11
C PHE A 17 19.44 17.09 23.37
N ASP A 18 19.91 18.33 23.36
CA ASP A 18 20.48 18.96 24.54
C ASP A 18 19.36 19.61 25.36
N THR A 19 19.08 19.00 26.51
CA THR A 19 18.02 19.44 27.44
C THR A 19 18.35 20.75 28.16
N SER A 20 19.62 21.19 28.15
CA SER A 20 20.03 22.46 28.78
C SER A 20 19.75 23.67 27.91
N ASN A 21 19.92 23.52 26.59
CA ASN A 21 19.75 24.59 25.61
C ASN A 21 18.45 24.48 24.80
N GLY A 22 17.72 23.37 24.96
CA GLY A 22 16.47 23.11 24.24
C GLY A 22 16.66 22.97 22.73
N GLN A 23 17.88 22.68 22.27
CA GLN A 23 18.23 22.58 20.86
C GLN A 23 18.65 21.16 20.49
N CYS A 24 18.37 20.82 19.24
CA CYS A 24 18.85 19.59 18.64
C CYS A 24 20.33 19.75 18.23
N THR A 25 21.23 18.93 18.79
CA THR A 25 22.66 18.99 18.51
C THR A 25 23.05 18.16 17.30
N SER A 26 22.29 17.10 17.00
CA SER A 26 22.50 16.28 15.80
C SER A 26 21.18 15.89 15.12
N VAL A 27 21.13 16.10 13.81
CA VAL A 27 19.99 15.78 12.95
C VAL A 27 20.31 14.56 12.11
N VAL A 28 19.41 13.60 12.07
CA VAL A 28 19.48 12.41 11.22
C VAL A 28 18.30 12.37 10.25
N TRP A 29 18.53 11.80 9.07
CA TRP A 29 17.53 11.64 8.03
C TRP A 29 16.91 10.25 8.11
N VAL A 30 15.66 10.18 8.54
CA VAL A 30 14.93 8.90 8.74
C VAL A 30 14.00 8.65 7.57
N ASP A 31 13.85 7.40 7.17
CA ASP A 31 12.86 6.99 6.18
C ASP A 31 11.46 7.34 6.65
N ALA A 32 10.67 7.94 5.75
CA ALA A 32 9.27 8.20 6.02
C ALA A 32 8.54 6.89 6.43
N PRO A 33 7.70 6.93 7.48
CA PRO A 33 6.96 5.74 7.87
C PRO A 33 6.06 5.32 6.72
N SER A 34 6.24 4.10 6.21
CA SER A 34 5.34 3.55 5.21
C SER A 34 3.96 3.35 5.84
N PRO A 35 2.88 3.90 5.26
CA PRO A 35 1.53 3.67 5.76
C PRO A 35 1.10 2.21 5.60
N ILE A 36 1.73 1.48 4.68
CA ILE A 36 1.49 0.06 4.44
C ILE A 36 2.66 -0.72 5.05
N PRO A 37 2.42 -1.62 6.02
CA PRO A 37 3.48 -2.48 6.53
C PRO A 37 4.06 -3.32 5.38
N PRO A 38 5.37 -3.59 5.39
CA PRO A 38 5.97 -4.44 4.36
C PRO A 38 5.29 -5.81 4.36
N LEU A 39 4.76 -6.19 3.21
CA LEU A 39 4.14 -7.50 3.01
C LEU A 39 5.21 -8.52 2.63
N THR A 40 5.15 -9.71 3.21
CA THR A 40 5.95 -10.83 2.71
C THR A 40 5.39 -11.30 1.36
N ALA A 41 6.20 -12.05 0.60
CA ALA A 41 5.78 -12.60 -0.69
C ALA A 41 4.53 -13.49 -0.54
N GLU A 42 4.45 -14.25 0.56
CA GLU A 42 3.32 -15.13 0.88
C GLU A 42 2.04 -14.33 1.15
N GLN A 43 2.15 -13.22 1.89
CA GLN A 43 1.01 -12.33 2.15
C GLN A 43 0.52 -11.66 0.86
N GLY A 44 1.45 -11.22 0.00
CA GLY A 44 1.13 -10.68 -1.31
C GLY A 44 0.40 -11.70 -2.20
N ALA A 45 0.88 -12.95 -2.21
CA ALA A 45 0.25 -14.04 -2.96
C ALA A 45 -1.16 -14.36 -2.44
N ALA A 46 -1.36 -14.37 -1.12
CA ALA A 46 -2.68 -14.60 -0.52
C ALA A 46 -3.70 -13.53 -0.91
N LEU A 47 -3.31 -12.25 -0.86
CA LEU A 47 -4.17 -11.12 -1.27
C LEU A 47 -4.48 -11.16 -2.77
N GLY A 48 -3.48 -11.45 -3.60
CA GLY A 48 -3.66 -11.62 -5.05
C GLY A 48 -4.60 -12.78 -5.37
N GLY A 49 -4.42 -13.93 -4.73
CA GLY A 49 -5.28 -15.11 -4.88
C GLY A 49 -6.73 -14.84 -4.49
N ALA A 50 -6.95 -14.20 -3.33
CA ALA A 50 -8.30 -13.81 -2.89
C ALA A 50 -8.98 -12.88 -3.91
N THR A 51 -8.24 -11.92 -4.45
CA THR A 51 -8.76 -10.98 -5.46
C THR A 51 -9.19 -11.70 -6.73
N ILE A 52 -8.38 -12.65 -7.21
CA ILE A 52 -8.68 -13.46 -8.41
C ILE A 52 -9.93 -14.31 -8.18
N LEU A 53 -10.08 -14.92 -6.99
CA LEU A 53 -11.26 -15.75 -6.67
C LEU A 53 -12.56 -14.96 -6.72
N VAL A 54 -12.57 -13.73 -6.19
CA VAL A 54 -13.75 -12.85 -6.26
C VAL A 54 -14.09 -12.54 -7.72
N TRP A 55 -13.10 -12.15 -8.52
CA TRP A 55 -13.30 -11.88 -9.95
C TRP A 55 -13.80 -13.10 -10.72
N ALA A 56 -13.27 -14.28 -10.44
CA ALA A 56 -13.71 -15.53 -11.05
C ALA A 56 -15.18 -15.81 -10.73
N GLY A 57 -15.60 -15.63 -9.48
CA GLY A 57 -17.00 -15.80 -9.07
C GLY A 57 -17.94 -14.81 -9.75
N VAL A 58 -17.55 -13.54 -9.84
CA VAL A 58 -18.32 -12.51 -10.55
C VAL A 58 -18.46 -12.86 -12.04
N MET A 59 -17.36 -13.23 -12.70
CA MET A 59 -17.37 -13.61 -14.11
C MET A 59 -18.25 -14.85 -14.37
N ALA A 60 -18.17 -15.87 -13.51
CA ALA A 60 -19.03 -17.04 -13.60
C ALA A 60 -20.51 -16.66 -13.52
N MET A 61 -20.91 -15.81 -12.57
CA MET A 61 -22.29 -15.31 -12.46
C MET A 61 -22.72 -14.51 -13.68
N VAL A 62 -21.85 -13.66 -14.23
CA VAL A 62 -22.14 -12.89 -15.45
C VAL A 62 -22.37 -13.81 -16.63
N LEU A 63 -21.54 -14.85 -16.80
CA LEU A 63 -21.67 -15.81 -17.89
C LEU A 63 -22.95 -16.65 -17.75
N ILE A 64 -23.29 -17.11 -16.55
CA ILE A 64 -24.56 -17.83 -16.29
C ILE A 64 -25.76 -16.93 -16.64
N ARG A 65 -25.76 -15.66 -16.20
CA ARG A 65 -26.83 -14.71 -16.52
C ARG A 65 -26.95 -14.40 -18.01
N LYS A 66 -25.83 -14.34 -18.73
CA LYS A 66 -25.84 -14.14 -20.19
C LYS A 66 -26.34 -15.38 -20.92
N GLY A 67 -25.90 -16.57 -20.53
CA GLY A 67 -26.39 -17.84 -21.07
C GLY A 67 -27.90 -17.99 -20.92
N ALA A 68 -28.43 -17.67 -19.73
CA ALA A 68 -29.88 -17.68 -19.46
C ALA A 68 -30.69 -16.66 -20.28
N ARG A 69 -30.06 -15.64 -20.86
CA ARG A 69 -30.71 -14.69 -21.78
C ARG A 69 -30.66 -15.10 -23.25
N LEU A 70 -29.80 -16.07 -23.61
CA LEU A 70 -29.69 -16.57 -24.99
C LEU A 70 -30.70 -17.70 -25.29
N ASP A 71 -31.33 -18.26 -24.26
CA ASP A 71 -32.31 -19.35 -24.36
C ASP A 71 -33.77 -18.83 -24.35
N ARG A 72 -33.99 -17.64 -24.90
CA ARG A 72 -35.30 -16.98 -24.99
C ARG A 72 -35.47 -16.30 -26.34
#